data_AF-A0A0M8SHU4-F1
#
_entry.id   AF-A0A0M8SHU4-F1
#
_cell.length_a   1.000
_cell.length_b   1.000
_cell.length_c   1.000
_cell.angle_alpha   90.00
_cell.angle_beta   90.00
_cell.angle_gamma   90.00
#
_symmetry.space_group_name_H-M   'P 1'
#
loop_
_entity.id
_entity.type
_entity.pdbx_description
1 polymer ?
#
loop_
_entity_poly.entity_id
_entity_poly.type
_entity_poly.pdbx_seq_one_letter_code
_entity_poly.pdbx_strand_id
1 'polypeptide(L)'
;MAGDADVLFDPVPMIKGPAGFPEISSAANGVHSLSPVAETSLALLQTACRAVAHEFKLRSGRALPTNNRKGLHARSRFVGHYDGQDRWLQRTYVRRSQWQIRYRAIPGTRRIH
;
A
#
# COMPACT_ATOMS: atom_id res chain seq x y z
N MET A 1 10.26 18.95 -21.62
CA MET A 1 11.13 18.81 -20.43
C MET A 1 10.25 19.00 -19.20
N ALA A 2 9.57 17.95 -18.73
CA ALA A 2 8.83 18.00 -17.47
C ALA A 2 9.84 17.83 -16.32
N GLY A 3 9.72 18.62 -15.26
CA GLY A 3 10.71 18.75 -14.19
C GLY A 3 11.09 17.41 -13.54
N ASP A 4 12.40 17.15 -13.52
CA ASP A 4 13.07 15.89 -13.19
C ASP A 4 13.33 15.70 -11.69
N ALA A 5 12.58 16.40 -10.83
CA ALA A 5 12.75 16.34 -9.38
C ALA A 5 11.63 15.54 -8.74
N ASP A 6 11.98 14.46 -8.04
CA ASP A 6 11.04 13.69 -7.23
C ASP A 6 10.37 14.60 -6.20
N VAL A 7 9.04 14.72 -6.28
CA VAL A 7 8.24 15.40 -5.26
C VAL A 7 8.07 14.44 -4.09
N LEU A 8 8.96 14.54 -3.11
CA LEU A 8 8.94 13.73 -1.90
C LEU A 8 8.00 14.34 -0.83
N PHE A 9 7.41 13.48 -0.02
CA PHE A 9 6.71 13.89 1.19
C PHE A 9 7.68 14.13 2.35
N ASP A 10 7.21 14.83 3.39
CA ASP A 10 7.95 14.94 4.65
C ASP A 10 8.36 13.55 5.18
N PRO A 11 9.52 13.44 5.83
CA PRO A 11 9.96 12.20 6.47
C PRO A 11 8.90 11.60 7.38
N VAL A 12 8.57 10.33 7.17
CA VAL A 12 7.62 9.59 7.99
C VAL A 12 8.23 8.30 8.54
N PRO A 13 7.93 7.92 9.79
CA PRO A 13 8.34 6.63 10.31
C PRO A 13 7.55 5.51 9.60
N MET A 14 8.25 4.44 9.21
CA MET A 14 7.62 3.28 8.59
C MET A 14 6.76 2.46 9.57
N ILE A 15 7.17 2.41 10.84
CA ILE A 15 6.45 1.73 11.92
C ILE A 15 6.14 2.76 13.00
N LYS A 16 4.87 2.84 13.44
CA LYS A 16 4.43 3.80 14.45
C LYS A 16 3.33 3.24 15.35
N GLY A 17 3.01 3.96 16.42
CA GLY A 17 1.96 3.59 17.37
C GLY A 17 2.48 2.73 18.53
N PRO A 18 1.58 2.20 19.37
CA PRO A 18 1.96 1.44 20.56
C PRO A 18 2.74 0.17 20.23
N ALA A 19 3.76 -0.17 21.03
CA ALA A 19 4.64 -1.31 20.79
C ALA A 19 3.89 -2.66 20.71
N GLY A 20 2.83 -2.84 21.49
CA GLY A 20 1.97 -4.05 21.42
C GLY A 20 0.99 -4.07 20.25
N PHE A 21 0.84 -2.95 19.52
CA PHE A 21 -0.10 -2.85 18.41
C PHE A 21 0.37 -1.87 17.32
N PRO A 22 1.58 -2.06 16.74
CA PRO A 22 2.16 -1.10 15.81
C PRO A 22 1.39 -1.05 14.49
N GLU A 23 1.45 0.08 13.80
CA GLU A 23 0.97 0.28 12.44
C GLU A 23 2.15 0.43 11.49
N ILE A 24 1.96 -0.05 10.26
CA ILE A 24 2.97 0.03 9.20
C ILE A 24 2.49 0.96 8.07
N SER A 25 3.43 1.76 7.55
CA SER A 25 3.23 2.63 6.38
C SER A 25 4.39 2.44 5.42
N SER A 26 4.09 2.01 4.21
CA SER A 26 5.06 1.84 3.14
C SER A 26 4.38 2.06 1.80
N ALA A 27 5.15 2.53 0.82
CA ALA A 27 4.74 2.58 -0.57
C ALA A 27 5.49 1.49 -1.35
N ALA A 28 4.84 0.91 -2.36
CA ALA A 28 5.46 -0.13 -3.19
C ALA A 28 6.72 0.39 -3.92
N ASN A 29 6.70 1.66 -4.30
CA ASN A 29 7.79 2.40 -4.92
C ASN A 29 7.92 3.78 -4.24
N GLY A 30 9.09 4.41 -4.33
CA GLY A 30 9.29 5.79 -3.85
C GLY A 30 9.52 5.93 -2.33
N VAL A 31 10.04 4.89 -1.68
CA VAL A 31 10.54 4.99 -0.29
C VAL A 31 12.04 5.24 -0.36
N HIS A 32 12.47 6.38 0.17
CA HIS A 32 13.87 6.78 0.22
C HIS A 32 14.35 6.78 1.67
N SER A 33 15.41 6.01 1.93
CA SER A 33 16.06 5.98 3.23
C SER A 33 16.86 7.26 3.43
N LEU A 34 16.72 7.89 4.60
CA LEU A 34 17.36 9.17 4.90
C LEU A 34 18.74 9.02 5.58
N SER A 35 19.14 7.79 5.90
CA SER A 35 20.44 7.48 6.51
C SER A 35 20.84 6.02 6.21
N PRO A 36 22.13 5.67 6.38
CA PRO A 36 22.59 4.28 6.25
C PRO A 36 21.89 3.30 7.21
N VAL A 37 21.56 3.78 8.42
CA VAL A 37 20.79 2.98 9.40
C VAL A 37 19.35 2.76 8.91
N ALA A 38 18.72 3.77 8.33
CA ALA A 38 17.37 3.65 7.76
C ALA A 38 17.36 2.69 6.56
N GLU A 39 18.40 2.72 5.72
CA GLU A 39 18.55 1.80 4.59
C GLU A 39 18.68 0.35 5.05
N THR A 40 19.56 0.10 6.03
CA THR A 40 19.71 -1.22 6.64
C THR A 40 18.39 -1.70 7.26
N SER A 41 17.69 -0.81 7.98
CA SER A 41 16.40 -1.13 8.61
C SER A 41 15.31 -1.42 7.58
N LEU A 42 15.28 -0.70 6.46
CA LEU A 42 14.36 -0.93 5.35
C LEU A 42 14.61 -2.31 4.70
N ALA A 43 15.88 -2.67 4.48
CA ALA A 43 16.24 -3.99 3.93
C ALA A 43 15.84 -5.14 4.88
N LEU A 44 16.06 -4.96 6.19
CA LEU A 44 15.62 -5.93 7.21
C LEU A 44 14.10 -6.06 7.26
N LEU A 45 13.37 -4.94 7.20
CA LEU A 45 11.91 -4.93 7.15
C LEU A 45 11.41 -5.68 5.91
N GLN A 46 11.97 -5.41 4.73
CA GLN A 46 11.60 -6.12 3.50
C GLN A 46 11.86 -7.62 3.60
N THR A 47 12.99 -8.03 4.19
CA THR A 47 13.34 -9.43 4.42
C THR A 47 12.34 -10.10 5.36
N ALA A 48 12.03 -9.45 6.48
CA ALA A 48 11.05 -9.94 7.44
C ALA A 48 9.65 -10.07 6.83
N CYS A 49 9.21 -9.06 6.06
CA CYS A 49 7.91 -9.10 5.36
C CYS A 49 7.83 -10.26 4.37
N ARG A 50 8.91 -10.56 3.62
CA ARG A 50 8.95 -11.71 2.69
C ARG A 50 8.89 -13.04 3.44
N ALA A 51 9.60 -13.16 4.55
CA ALA A 51 9.64 -14.38 5.36
C ALA A 51 8.27 -14.76 5.94
N VAL A 52 7.41 -13.78 6.21
CA VAL A 52 6.06 -13.99 6.77
C VAL A 52 4.94 -13.80 5.75
N ALA A 53 5.27 -13.62 4.47
CA ALA A 53 4.27 -13.36 3.45
C ALA A 53 3.37 -14.58 3.21
N HIS A 54 2.07 -14.34 3.11
CA HIS A 54 1.09 -15.35 2.71
C HIS A 54 0.66 -15.13 1.26
N GLU A 55 0.80 -16.17 0.44
CA GLU A 55 0.40 -16.13 -0.96
C GLU A 55 -1.05 -16.60 -1.15
N PHE A 56 -1.84 -15.82 -1.89
CA PHE A 56 -3.23 -16.14 -2.18
C PHE A 56 -3.54 -16.02 -3.67
N LYS A 57 -3.88 -17.15 -4.31
CA LYS A 57 -4.51 -17.16 -5.63
C LYS A 57 -6.02 -16.95 -5.47
N LEU A 58 -6.44 -15.69 -5.61
CA LEU A 58 -7.86 -15.33 -5.62
C LEU A 58 -8.59 -16.02 -6.78
N ARG A 59 -9.79 -16.54 -6.48
CA ARG A 59 -10.71 -17.16 -7.42
C ARG A 59 -11.97 -16.31 -7.53
N SER A 60 -12.70 -16.44 -8.62
CA SER A 60 -14.01 -15.78 -8.81
C SER A 60 -14.93 -16.05 -7.60
N GLY A 61 -15.67 -15.02 -7.19
CA GLY A 61 -16.56 -15.09 -6.02
C GLY A 61 -15.85 -14.95 -4.65
N ARG A 62 -14.53 -14.78 -4.60
CA ARG A 62 -13.79 -14.55 -3.35
C ARG A 62 -13.35 -13.10 -3.20
N ALA A 63 -13.35 -12.63 -1.95
CA ALA A 63 -12.81 -11.33 -1.57
C ALA A 63 -11.61 -11.52 -0.62
N LEU A 64 -10.64 -10.60 -0.71
CA LEU A 64 -9.52 -10.51 0.21
C LEU A 64 -9.53 -9.14 0.90
N PRO A 65 -10.17 -9.00 2.07
CA PRO A 65 -10.10 -7.77 2.84
C PRO A 65 -8.71 -7.63 3.46
N THR A 66 -8.06 -6.49 3.23
CA THR A 66 -6.73 -6.18 3.78
C THR A 66 -6.81 -5.00 4.74
N ASN A 67 -6.34 -5.17 5.97
CA ASN A 67 -6.15 -4.04 6.88
C ASN A 67 -4.85 -3.31 6.52
N ASN A 68 -4.97 -2.24 5.73
CA ASN A 68 -3.83 -1.46 5.21
C ASN A 68 -3.03 -0.70 6.28
N ARG A 69 -3.42 -0.76 7.57
CA ARG A 69 -2.60 -0.25 8.68
C ARG A 69 -1.72 -1.32 9.31
N LYS A 70 -1.98 -2.60 9.02
CA LYS A 70 -1.39 -3.75 9.71
C LYS A 70 -0.67 -4.70 8.79
N GLY A 71 -1.06 -4.75 7.51
CA GLY A 71 -0.45 -5.60 6.52
C GLY A 71 0.01 -4.81 5.30
N LEU A 72 1.11 -5.28 4.71
CA LEU A 72 1.51 -4.94 3.36
C LEU A 72 0.95 -5.99 2.40
N HIS A 73 0.76 -5.60 1.14
CA HIS A 73 0.34 -6.54 0.11
C HIS A 73 1.10 -6.24 -1.18
N ALA A 74 1.38 -7.29 -1.93
CA ALA A 74 2.05 -7.23 -3.21
C ALA A 74 1.45 -8.30 -4.13
N ARG A 75 1.99 -8.40 -5.34
CA ARG A 75 1.60 -9.40 -6.32
C ARG A 75 2.87 -9.96 -6.95
N SER A 76 2.91 -11.27 -7.16
CA SER A 76 3.93 -11.91 -7.97
C SER A 76 3.85 -11.44 -9.43
N ARG A 77 4.96 -11.60 -10.16
CA ARG A 77 4.99 -11.40 -11.61
C ARG A 77 4.13 -12.49 -12.27
N PHE A 78 3.41 -12.12 -13.33
CA PHE A 78 2.74 -13.07 -14.21
C PHE A 78 2.81 -12.57 -15.65
N VAL A 79 2.62 -13.47 -16.60
CA VAL A 79 2.52 -13.14 -18.03
C VAL A 79 1.03 -13.02 -18.37
N GLY A 80 0.60 -11.87 -18.87
CA GLY A 80 -0.76 -11.69 -19.37
C GLY A 80 -0.92 -12.31 -20.76
N HIS A 81 -2.06 -12.91 -21.04
CA HIS A 81 -2.38 -13.47 -22.36
C HIS A 81 -3.02 -12.44 -23.28
N TYR A 82 -3.61 -11.37 -22.72
CA TYR A 82 -4.25 -10.28 -23.44
C TYR A 82 -5.39 -10.73 -24.37
N ASP A 83 -6.05 -11.84 -24.03
CA ASP A 83 -7.14 -12.48 -24.79
C ASP A 83 -8.52 -12.28 -24.15
N GLY A 84 -8.60 -11.48 -23.09
CA GLY A 84 -9.82 -11.25 -22.31
C GLY A 84 -10.08 -12.29 -21.22
N GLN A 85 -9.24 -13.32 -21.08
CA GLN A 85 -9.36 -14.36 -20.03
C GLN A 85 -8.38 -14.16 -18.87
N ASP A 86 -7.66 -13.04 -18.88
CA ASP A 86 -6.70 -12.70 -17.83
C ASP A 86 -7.36 -12.47 -16.45
N ARG A 87 -6.52 -12.52 -15.42
CA ARG A 87 -6.92 -12.26 -14.03
C ARG A 87 -7.55 -10.87 -13.89
N TRP A 88 -8.85 -10.84 -13.60
CA TRP A 88 -9.58 -9.62 -13.28
C TRP A 88 -9.95 -9.56 -11.79
N LEU A 89 -9.59 -8.46 -11.12
CA LEU A 89 -10.00 -8.17 -9.74
C LEU A 89 -10.71 -6.81 -9.68
N GLN A 90 -11.80 -6.75 -8.92
CA GLN A 90 -12.41 -5.49 -8.51
C GLN A 90 -11.81 -5.05 -7.16
N ARG A 91 -11.50 -3.76 -7.02
CA ARG A 91 -10.93 -3.18 -5.80
C ARG A 91 -11.77 -2.03 -5.31
N THR A 92 -12.04 -2.01 -4.02
CA THR A 92 -12.70 -0.90 -3.32
C THR A 92 -11.91 -0.54 -2.07
N TYR A 93 -11.93 0.74 -1.70
CA TYR A 93 -11.28 1.23 -0.48
C TYR A 93 -12.33 1.54 0.57
N VAL A 94 -12.05 1.10 1.80
CA VAL A 94 -12.92 1.34 2.95
C VAL A 94 -12.18 2.20 3.97
N ARG A 95 -12.85 3.25 4.45
CA ARG A 95 -12.38 4.08 5.57
C ARG A 95 -13.36 3.92 6.73
N ARG A 96 -12.83 3.89 7.96
CA ARG A 96 -13.66 3.86 9.19
C ARG A 96 -14.48 5.14 9.38
N SER A 97 -13.98 6.27 8.86
CA SER A 97 -14.66 7.55 8.92
C SER A 97 -14.22 8.43 7.74
N GLN A 98 -15.18 9.09 7.11
CA GLN A 98 -14.94 10.09 6.05
C GLN A 98 -14.67 11.49 6.64
N TRP A 99 -14.94 11.71 7.93
CA TRP A 99 -14.81 13.01 8.59
C TRP A 99 -13.40 13.61 8.44
N GLN A 100 -12.38 12.76 8.52
CA GLN A 100 -10.97 13.15 8.41
C GLN A 100 -10.58 13.71 7.03
N ILE A 101 -11.39 13.43 6.01
CA ILE A 101 -11.16 13.87 4.63
C ILE A 101 -12.30 14.76 4.11
N ARG A 102 -13.18 15.25 4.98
CA ARG A 102 -14.33 16.11 4.59
C ARG A 102 -13.90 17.35 3.82
N TYR A 103 -12.69 17.86 4.05
CA TYR A 103 -12.11 18.99 3.31
C TYR A 103 -11.88 18.68 1.82
N ARG A 104 -11.88 17.40 1.43
CA ARG A 104 -11.80 16.93 0.04
C ARG A 104 -13.17 16.72 -0.61
N ALA A 105 -14.27 16.97 0.12
CA ALA A 105 -15.59 16.77 -0.43
C ALA A 105 -15.88 17.82 -1.51
N ILE A 106 -16.22 17.36 -2.71
CA ILE A 106 -16.62 18.23 -3.82
C ILE A 106 -18.15 18.24 -3.88
N PRO A 107 -18.80 19.42 -3.81
CA PRO A 107 -20.26 19.52 -3.94
C PRO A 107 -20.78 18.77 -5.17
N GLY A 108 -21.90 18.06 -5.02
CA GLY A 108 -22.50 17.27 -6.10
C GLY A 108 -21.82 15.92 -6.40
N THR A 109 -20.66 15.62 -5.81
CA THR A 109 -20.00 14.32 -5.94
C THR A 109 -20.32 13.43 -4.75
N ARG A 110 -20.76 12.18 -4.99
CA ARG A 110 -21.09 11.28 -3.88
C ARG A 110 -19.86 10.68 -3.20
N ARG A 111 -18.80 10.34 -3.94
CA ARG A 111 -17.62 9.60 -3.43
C ARG A 111 -16.37 9.81 -4.30
N ILE A 112 -15.57 10.83 -4.02
CA ILE A 112 -14.21 10.99 -4.57
C ILE A 112 -13.26 11.16 -3.38
N HIS A 113 -12.44 10.14 -3.08
CA HIS A 113 -11.58 10.10 -1.90
C HIS A 113 -10.26 9.38 -2.16
#